data_AF-A0A2T5C6Y2-F1
#
_entry.id   AF-A0A2T5C6Y2-F1
#
_cell.length_a   1.000
_cell.length_b   1.000
_cell.length_c   1.000
_cell.angle_alpha   90.00
_cell.angle_beta   90.00
_cell.angle_gamma   90.00
#
_symmetry.space_group_name_H-M   'P 1'
#
loop_
_entity.id
_entity.type
_entity.pdbx_description
1 polymer ?
#
loop_
_entity_poly.entity_id
_entity_poly.type
_entity_poly.pdbx_seq_one_letter_code
_entity_poly.pdbx_strand_id
1 'polypeptide(L)'
;LPFFYREYEGNCHDSKVFQCVLEDVLDAMRKYGRQDVTVVLDKGMNSEDGMAVIDAMDGVHFVTSYSTYFAEELVHVDREKF
;
A
#
# COMPACT_ATOMS: atom_id res chain seq x y z
N LEU A 1 -20.46 1.22 -8.29
CA LEU A 1 -19.68 0.05 -8.72
C LEU A 1 -18.20 0.36 -8.47
N PRO A 2 -17.43 -0.53 -7.83
CA PRO A 2 -16.00 -0.33 -7.65
C PRO A 2 -15.29 -0.32 -9.00
N PHE A 3 -14.21 0.46 -9.10
CA PHE A 3 -13.42 0.56 -10.33
C PHE A 3 -12.61 -0.73 -10.60
N PHE A 4 -12.22 -1.42 -9.53
CA PHE A 4 -11.52 -2.70 -9.55
C PHE A 4 -11.92 -3.51 -8.31
N TYR A 5 -12.06 -4.83 -8.45
CA TYR A 5 -12.31 -5.76 -7.35
C TYR A 5 -11.68 -7.11 -7.72
N ARG A 6 -10.98 -7.72 -6.77
CA ARG A 6 -10.37 -9.05 -6.93
C ARG A 6 -10.31 -9.78 -5.60
N GLU A 7 -10.76 -11.02 -5.60
CA GLU A 7 -10.53 -11.98 -4.51
C GLU A 7 -9.23 -12.74 -4.77
N TYR A 8 -8.54 -13.12 -3.69
CA TYR A 8 -7.33 -13.93 -3.74
C TYR A 8 -7.33 -14.96 -2.60
N GLU A 9 -6.64 -16.09 -2.80
CA GLU A 9 -6.55 -17.16 -1.81
C GLU A 9 -5.70 -16.73 -0.60
N GLY A 10 -6.17 -17.03 0.61
CA GLY A 10 -5.39 -16.80 1.84
C GLY A 10 -4.20 -17.76 1.96
N ASN A 11 -3.18 -17.37 2.73
CA ASN A 11 -1.92 -18.13 2.93
C ASN A 11 -1.07 -18.35 1.65
N CYS A 12 -1.36 -17.65 0.57
CA CYS A 12 -0.39 -17.47 -0.49
C CYS A 12 0.72 -16.52 -0.01
N HIS A 13 1.91 -16.54 -0.62
CA HIS A 13 2.97 -15.59 -0.28
C HIS A 13 2.45 -14.16 -0.47
N ASP A 14 2.01 -13.53 0.62
CA ASP A 14 1.21 -12.30 0.61
C ASP A 14 1.90 -11.17 -0.16
N SER A 15 3.24 -11.10 -0.11
CA SER A 15 4.02 -10.09 -0.84
C SER A 15 3.92 -10.22 -2.36
N LYS A 16 3.90 -11.44 -2.91
CA LYS A 16 3.78 -11.67 -4.37
C LYS A 16 2.37 -11.37 -4.85
N VAL A 17 1.36 -11.83 -4.10
CA VAL A 17 -0.04 -11.58 -4.45
C VAL A 17 -0.35 -10.08 -4.36
N PHE A 18 0.14 -9.42 -3.32
CA PHE A 18 0.02 -7.97 -3.14
C PHE A 18 0.60 -7.19 -4.33
N GLN A 19 1.84 -7.50 -4.72
CA GLN A 19 2.48 -6.84 -5.86
C GLN A 19 1.64 -7.00 -7.14
N CYS A 20 1.22 -8.22 -7.48
CA CYS A 20 0.44 -8.46 -8.69
C CYS A 20 -0.92 -7.71 -8.67
N VAL A 21 -1.60 -7.68 -7.52
CA VAL A 21 -2.87 -6.95 -7.39
C VAL A 21 -2.65 -5.44 -7.51
N LEU A 22 -1.57 -4.91 -6.93
CA LEU A 22 -1.24 -3.50 -7.03
C LEU A 22 -0.93 -3.10 -8.48
N GLU A 23 -0.13 -3.90 -9.19
CA GLU A 23 0.16 -3.71 -10.63
C GLU A 23 -1.13 -3.69 -11.46
N ASP A 24 -2.05 -4.64 -11.23
CA ASP A 24 -3.34 -4.68 -11.93
C ASP A 24 -4.18 -3.41 -11.70
N VAL A 25 -4.23 -2.92 -10.45
CA VAL A 25 -4.94 -1.68 -10.09
C VAL A 25 -4.34 -0.48 -10.79
N LEU A 26 -3.00 -0.35 -10.76
CA LEU A 26 -2.29 0.77 -11.38
C LEU A 26 -2.44 0.75 -12.90
N ASP A 27 -2.34 -0.41 -13.54
CA ASP A 27 -2.58 -0.57 -14.97
C ASP A 27 -4.01 -0.19 -15.34
N ALA A 28 -4.99 -0.59 -14.52
CA ALA A 28 -6.37 -0.17 -14.69
C ALA A 28 -6.51 1.35 -14.56
N MET A 29 -5.83 2.01 -13.62
CA MET A 29 -5.89 3.48 -13.46
C MET A 29 -5.18 4.23 -14.59
N ARG A 30 -4.00 3.76 -15.00
CA ARG A 30 -3.18 4.35 -16.07
C ARG A 30 -3.88 4.31 -17.42
N LYS A 31 -4.63 3.25 -17.72
CA LYS A 31 -5.51 3.15 -18.91
C LYS A 31 -6.51 4.29 -19.04
N TYR A 32 -6.86 4.96 -17.94
CA TYR A 32 -7.77 6.12 -17.92
C TYR A 32 -7.05 7.45 -17.64
N GLY A 33 -5.74 7.51 -17.84
CA GLY A 33 -4.95 8.73 -17.78
C GLY A 33 -4.57 9.20 -16.36
N ARG A 34 -4.68 8.33 -15.34
CA ARG A 34 -4.22 8.63 -13.98
C ARG A 34 -2.83 8.05 -13.77
N GLN A 35 -1.83 8.92 -13.65
CA GLN A 35 -0.42 8.54 -13.48
C GLN A 35 0.04 8.63 -12.02
N ASP A 36 -0.47 9.60 -11.27
CA ASP A 36 -0.24 9.72 -9.83
C ASP A 36 -1.39 9.09 -9.04
N VAL A 37 -1.08 8.08 -8.23
CA VAL A 37 -2.06 7.31 -7.47
C VAL A 37 -1.61 7.18 -6.02
N THR A 38 -2.49 7.55 -5.09
CA THR A 38 -2.31 7.26 -3.65
C THR A 38 -3.11 6.03 -3.27
N VAL A 39 -2.43 5.00 -2.78
CA VAL A 39 -3.03 3.74 -2.34
C VAL A 39 -3.20 3.76 -0.83
N VAL A 40 -4.41 3.43 -0.35
CA VAL A 40 -4.67 3.29 1.09
C VAL A 40 -4.61 1.80 1.43
N LEU A 41 -3.74 1.45 2.36
CA LEU A 41 -3.49 0.07 2.77
C LEU A 41 -3.95 -0.15 4.19
N ASP A 42 -4.57 -1.30 4.42
CA ASP A 42 -4.85 -1.76 5.77
C ASP A 42 -3.57 -2.26 6.45
N LYS A 43 -3.52 -2.17 7.79
CA LYS A 43 -2.38 -2.60 8.60
C LYS A 43 -1.92 -4.03 8.29
N GLY A 44 -2.87 -4.93 7.99
CA GLY A 44 -2.57 -6.33 7.68
C GLY A 44 -1.68 -6.52 6.44
N MET A 45 -1.56 -5.51 5.58
CA MET A 45 -0.82 -5.57 4.31
C MET A 45 0.54 -4.85 4.37
N ASN A 46 0.97 -4.37 5.54
CA ASN A 46 2.19 -3.57 5.73
C ASN A 46 3.49 -4.39 5.83
N SER A 47 3.58 -5.53 5.13
CA SER A 47 4.85 -6.26 5.06
C SER A 47 5.95 -5.35 4.50
N GLU A 48 7.18 -5.45 5.03
CA GLU A 48 8.33 -4.67 4.54
C GLU A 48 8.54 -4.88 3.04
N ASP A 49 8.46 -6.14 2.57
CA ASP A 49 8.53 -6.49 1.16
C ASP A 49 7.47 -5.76 0.32
N GLY A 50 6.23 -5.69 0.83
CA GLY A 50 5.13 -5.00 0.14
C GLY A 50 5.33 -3.49 0.08
N MET A 51 5.87 -2.87 1.13
CA MET A 51 6.16 -1.43 1.12
C MET A 51 7.33 -1.10 0.18
N ALA A 52 8.38 -1.93 0.17
CA ALA A 52 9.51 -1.76 -0.74
C ALA A 52 9.11 -1.81 -2.22
N VAL A 53 8.09 -2.63 -2.56
CA VAL A 53 7.51 -2.66 -3.91
C VAL A 53 6.87 -1.32 -4.26
N ILE A 54 6.13 -0.69 -3.34
CA ILE A 54 5.49 0.61 -3.58
C ILE A 54 6.52 1.71 -3.73
N ASP A 55 7.54 1.75 -2.86
CA ASP A 55 8.61 2.74 -2.90
C ASP A 55 9.40 2.70 -4.22
N ALA A 56 9.46 1.53 -4.87
CA ALA A 56 10.10 1.35 -6.17
C ALA A 56 9.21 1.77 -7.37
N MET A 57 7.93 2.09 -7.15
CA MET A 57 6.98 2.44 -8.22
C MET A 57 6.85 3.96 -8.40
N ASP A 58 7.22 4.47 -9.57
CA ASP A 58 7.06 5.88 -9.91
C ASP A 58 5.57 6.30 -9.98
N GLY A 59 5.25 7.44 -9.35
CA GLY A 59 3.90 8.01 -9.31
C GLY A 59 2.95 7.28 -8.37
N VAL A 60 3.46 6.40 -7.50
CA VAL A 60 2.65 5.68 -6.51
C VAL A 60 3.01 6.17 -5.12
N HIS A 61 2.00 6.67 -4.41
CA HIS A 61 2.10 7.06 -3.02
C HIS A 61 1.28 6.10 -2.18
N PHE A 62 1.54 6.03 -0.88
CA PHE A 62 0.72 5.23 0.02
C PHE A 62 0.35 5.97 1.31
N VAL A 63 -0.79 5.54 1.86
CA VAL A 63 -1.19 5.84 3.23
C VAL A 63 -1.43 4.51 3.90
N THR A 64 -0.79 4.31 5.05
CA THR A 64 -1.03 3.13 5.87
C THR A 64 -1.06 3.49 7.36
N SER A 65 -1.43 2.53 8.19
CA SER A 65 -1.46 2.67 9.64
C SER A 65 -0.35 1.89 10.32
N TYR A 66 0.36 2.55 11.24
CA TYR A 66 1.30 1.88 12.13
C TYR A 66 0.56 1.02 13.15
N SER A 67 1.24 -0.01 13.64
CA SER A 67 0.76 -0.76 14.79
C SER A 67 0.64 0.13 16.02
N THR A 68 -0.41 -0.07 16.82
CA THR A 68 -0.55 0.56 18.15
C THR A 68 0.61 0.22 19.08
N TYR A 69 1.38 -0.83 18.78
CA TYR A 69 2.66 -1.13 19.43
C TYR A 69 3.59 0.10 19.45
N PHE A 70 3.61 0.88 18.37
CA PHE A 70 4.47 2.07 18.25
C PHE A 70 3.88 3.32 18.89
N ALA A 71 2.66 3.26 19.46
CA ALA A 71 1.98 4.46 19.96
C ALA A 71 2.78 5.18 21.07
N GLU A 72 3.42 4.42 21.96
CA GLU A 72 4.26 4.97 23.03
C GLU A 72 5.53 5.62 22.48
N GLU A 73 6.11 5.12 21.39
CA GLU A 73 7.26 5.76 20.77
C GLU A 73 6.83 7.02 19.99
N LEU A 74 5.78 6.89 19.19
CA LEU A 74 5.28 7.94 18.29
C LEU A 74 4.78 9.18 19.05
N VAL A 75 4.23 9.04 20.27
CA VAL A 75 3.79 10.19 21.07
C VAL A 75 4.95 11.08 21.53
N HIS A 76 6.19 10.58 21.51
CA HIS A 76 7.39 11.33 21.88
C HIS A 76 8.15 11.87 20.65
N VAL A 77 7.69 11.57 19.43
CA VAL A 77 8.30 12.09 18.20
C VAL A 77 7.94 13.56 18.03
N ASP A 78 8.95 14.40 17.82
CA ASP A 78 8.75 15.83 17.56
C ASP A 78 7.88 16.02 16.31
N ARG A 79 6.94 16.97 16.38
CA ARG A 79 6.04 17.29 15.27
C ARG A 79 6.79 17.76 14.02
N GLU A 80 7.99 18.30 14.15
CA GLU A 80 8.83 18.70 13.00
C GLU A 80 9.33 17.52 12.16
N LYS A 81 9.17 16.27 12.63
CA LYS A 81 9.57 15.04 11.92
C LYS A 81 8.47 14.40 11.07
N PHE A 82 7.28 14.99 11.03
CA PHE A 82 6.13 14.58 10.20
C PHE A 82 5.84 15.66 9.14
#